data_AF-A0A377V1U0-F1
#
_entry.id   AF-A0A377V1U0-F1
#
_cell.length_a   1.000
_cell.length_b   1.000
_cell.length_c   1.000
_cell.angle_alpha   90.00
_cell.angle_beta   90.00
_cell.angle_gamma   90.00
#
_symmetry.space_group_name_H-M   'P 1'
#
loop_
_entity.id
_entity.type
_entity.pdbx_description
1 polymer ?
#
loop_
_entity_poly.entity_id
_entity_poly.type
_entity_poly.pdbx_seq_one_letter_code
_entity_poly.pdbx_strand_id
1 'polypeptide(L)' 'MTQTRIVVSPARFSVSEEYPWLAERDEDGAVVTFTGKVRNHNLGDSVKALTSSTIRG' A
#
# COMPACT_ATOMS: atom_id res chain seq x y z
N MET A 1 6.18 -21.20 7.71
CA MET A 1 5.95 -21.01 6.27
C MET A 1 5.74 -19.52 6.03
N THR A 2 6.40 -18.94 5.03
CA THR A 2 6.22 -17.52 4.70
C THR A 2 4.86 -17.31 4.03
N GLN A 3 4.07 -16.36 4.52
CA GLN A 3 2.77 -16.02 3.94
C GLN A 3 2.87 -14.73 3.12
N THR A 4 2.28 -14.73 1.92
CA THR A 4 2.23 -13.57 1.03
C THR A 4 0.78 -13.16 0.82
N ARG A 5 0.45 -11.88 1.07
CA ARG A 5 -0.89 -11.31 0.85
C ARG A 5 -0.81 -10.22 -0.22
N ILE A 6 -1.56 -10.39 -1.32
CA ILE A 6 -1.64 -9.43 -2.43
C ILE A 6 -3.10 -9.03 -2.61
N VAL A 7 -3.39 -7.72 -2.51
CA VAL A 7 -4.74 -7.17 -2.67
C VAL A 7 -4.69 -5.97 -3.62
N VAL A 8 -5.53 -5.99 -4.65
CA VAL A 8 -5.73 -4.85 -5.57
C VAL A 8 -7.19 -4.43 -5.48
N SER A 9 -7.45 -3.27 -4.87
CA SER A 9 -8.79 -2.78 -4.57
C SER A 9 -8.89 -1.27 -4.76
N PRO A 10 -10.04 -0.73 -5.20
CA PRO A 10 -10.31 0.70 -5.17
C PRO A 10 -10.63 1.20 -3.74
N ALA A 11 -10.84 0.30 -2.77
CA ALA A 11 -11.11 0.67 -1.39
C ALA A 11 -9.87 1.31 -0.73
N ARG A 12 -10.12 2.20 0.24
CA ARG A 12 -9.06 2.65 1.14
C ARG A 12 -8.58 1.48 2.00
N PHE A 13 -7.30 1.51 2.36
CA PHE A 13 -6.72 0.61 3.34
C PHE A 13 -6.10 1.42 4.48
N SER A 14 -5.86 0.77 5.62
CA SER A 14 -5.21 1.37 6.77
C SER A 14 -3.93 0.60 7.09
N VAL A 15 -2.79 1.30 7.11
CA VAL A 15 -1.52 0.69 7.52
C VAL A 15 -1.62 0.14 8.94
N SER A 16 -2.36 0.83 9.82
CA SER A 16 -2.55 0.41 11.20
C SER A 16 -3.36 -0.88 11.35
N GLU A 17 -4.27 -1.17 10.42
CA GLU A 17 -5.03 -2.41 10.41
C GLU A 17 -4.22 -3.58 9.81
N GLU A 18 -3.32 -3.29 8.87
CA GLU A 18 -2.49 -4.29 8.20
C GLU A 18 -1.23 -4.67 8.99
N TYR A 19 -0.68 -3.73 9.76
CA TYR A 19 0.59 -3.92 10.46
C TYR A 19 0.59 -5.08 11.48
N PRO A 20 -0.45 -5.32 12.30
CA PRO A 20 -0.45 -6.43 13.26
C PRO A 20 -0.26 -7.79 12.60
N TRP A 21 -0.89 -8.01 11.44
CA TRP A 21 -0.70 -9.25 10.67
C TRP A 21 0.70 -9.31 10.07
N LEU A 22 1.22 -8.19 9.56
CA LEU A 22 2.55 -8.14 8.96
C LEU A 22 3.68 -8.38 9.98
N ALA A 23 3.49 -7.96 11.23
CA ALA A 23 4.49 -8.00 12.30
C ALA A 23 4.18 -9.05 13.38
N GLU A 24 3.32 -10.03 13.09
CA GLU A 24 2.81 -10.99 14.08
C GLU A 24 3.90 -11.92 14.64
N ARG A 25 4.94 -12.23 13.84
CA ARG A 25 5.87 -13.31 14.15
C ARG A 25 7.10 -12.78 14.88
N ASP A 26 7.39 -13.38 16.03
CA ASP A 26 8.57 -13.02 16.85
C ASP A 26 9.91 -13.23 16.11
N GLU A 27 9.96 -14.11 15.11
CA GLU A 27 11.16 -14.36 14.29
C GLU A 27 11.43 -13.29 13.22
N ASP A 28 10.46 -12.41 12.95
CA ASP A 28 10.61 -11.32 11.98
C ASP A 28 11.35 -10.13 12.63
N GLY A 29 12.68 -10.25 12.73
CA GLY A 29 13.55 -9.29 13.43
C GLY A 29 13.61 -7.87 12.83
N ALA A 30 12.99 -7.64 11.67
CA ALA A 30 12.79 -6.32 11.09
C ALA A 30 11.56 -6.31 10.17
N VAL A 31 10.67 -5.32 10.38
CA VAL A 31 9.49 -5.09 9.53
C VAL A 31 9.61 -3.73 8.86
N VAL A 32 9.56 -3.70 7.54
CA VAL A 32 9.64 -2.47 6.73
C VAL A 32 8.33 -2.26 5.99
N THR A 33 7.79 -1.05 6.04
CA THR A 33 6.59 -0.67 5.29
C THR A 33 6.92 0.44 4.29
N PHE A 34 6.27 0.40 3.13
CA PHE A 34 6.30 1.47 2.14
C PHE A 34 4.86 1.87 1.81
N THR A 35 4.54 3.17 1.92
CA THR A 35 3.21 3.72 1.58
C THR A 35 3.36 4.83 0.56
N GLY A 36 2.89 4.60 -0.66
CA GLY A 36 2.78 5.62 -1.71
C GLY A 36 1.50 6.45 -1.56
N LYS A 37 1.59 7.76 -1.81
CA LYS A 37 0.43 8.68 -1.88
C LYS A 37 0.41 9.40 -3.22
N VAL A 38 -0.79 9.76 -3.69
CA VAL A 38 -0.93 10.65 -4.86
C VAL A 38 -0.33 12.01 -4.49
N ARG A 39 0.55 12.53 -5.35
CA ARG A 39 1.15 13.86 -5.17
C ARG A 39 0.15 14.94 -5.57
N ASN A 40 0.12 16.03 -4.82
CA ASN A 40 -0.77 17.18 -5.09
C ASN A 40 -0.34 18.01 -6.31
N HIS A 41 0.90 17.84 -6.78
CA HIS A 41 1.44 18.61 -7.91
C HIS A 41 2.24 17.72 -8.88
N ASN A 42 2.22 18.11 -10.14
CA ASN A 42 3.07 17.57 -11.19
C ASN A 42 3.69 18.72 -11.98
N LEU A 43 5.02 18.85 -11.94
CA LEU A 43 5.78 19.90 -12.65
C LEU A 43 5.30 21.35 -12.39
N GLY A 44 4.74 21.61 -11.21
CA GLY A 44 4.22 22.93 -10.83
C GLY A 44 2.70 23.05 -10.95
N ASP A 45 2.04 22.17 -11.70
CA ASP A 45 0.58 22.17 -11.84
C ASP A 45 -0.10 21.34 -10.76
N SER A 46 -1.24 21.82 -10.24
CA SER A 46 -2.02 21.07 -9.25
C SER A 46 -2.73 19.87 -9.87
N VAL A 47 -2.56 18.71 -9.25
CA VAL A 47 -3.24 17.46 -9.62
C VAL A 47 -4.57 17.39 -8.89
N LYS A 48 -5.69 17.29 -9.63
CA LYS A 48 -7.04 17.18 -9.05
C LYS A 48 -7.41 15.75 -8.68
N ALA A 49 -7.08 14.80 -9.54
CA ALA A 49 -7.34 13.38 -9.34
C ALA A 49 -6.39 12.54 -10.20
N LEU A 50 -6.08 11.32 -9.75
CA LEU A 50 -5.34 10.32 -10.52
C LEU A 50 -6.21 9.07 -10.64
N THR A 51 -6.50 8.66 -11.87
CA THR A 51 -7.20 7.40 -12.14
C THR A 51 -6.15 6.32 -12.42
N SER A 52 -6.29 5.16 -11.78
CA SER A 52 -5.45 4.00 -12.02
C SER A 52 -6.29 2.86 -12.58
N SER A 53 -5.78 2.19 -13.60
CA SER A 53 -6.36 0.99 -14.20
C SER A 53 -5.35 -0.15 -14.15
N THR A 54 -5.82 -1.35 -13.82
CA THR A 54 -5.01 -2.58 -13.82
C THR A 54 -5.59 -3.56 -14.83
N ILE A 55 -4.73 -4.25 -15.57
CA ILE A 55 -5.12 -5.40 -16.38
C ILE A 55 -5.29 -6.59 -15.43
N ARG A 56 -6.46 -7.22 -15.46
CA ARG A 56 -6.70 -8.49 -14.77
C ARG A 56 -6.46 -9.63 -15.76
N GLY A 57 -5.59 -10.57 -15.39
CA GLY A 57 -5.37 -11.82 -16.13
C GLY A 57 -6.45 -12.84 -15.85
#